data_AF-A0A0S8H2B4-F1
#
_entry.id   AF-A0A0S8H2B4-F1
#
_cell.length_a   1.000
_cell.length_b   1.000
_cell.length_c   1.000
_cell.angle_alpha   90.00
_cell.angle_beta   90.00
_cell.angle_gamma   90.00
#
_symmetry.space_group_name_H-M   'P 1'
#
loop_
_entity.id
_entity.type
_entity.pdbx_description
1 polymer ?
#
loop_
_entity_poly.entity_id
_entity_poly.type
_entity_poly.pdbx_seq_one_letter_code
_entity_poly.pdbx_strand_id
1 'polypeptide(L)'
;MKTKEKNIKHKDRKLTRRKFMSRSAAAAAALTIVPRSVLGDPTHPAPSEKLNIAGIGVGGQGGGDINAFRDENIVALCDVDERRAGGTFRRFPEARRYKDFRRMLDMEKDIDAVVVATPDHTHAVAAMEAIKRGKHVYVEKPMAKTVKEVRLLTEAAREAGVVTQMGNQGRAAETMRLLREFLEDSAIGEVREVEA
;
A
#
# COMPACT_ATOMS: atom_id res chain seq x y z
N MET A 1 61.95 52.50 28.00
CA MET A 1 60.93 51.77 27.22
C MET A 1 60.50 50.54 28.01
N LYS A 2 59.24 50.44 28.46
CA LYS A 2 58.69 49.22 29.10
C LYS A 2 57.72 48.56 28.12
N THR A 3 58.12 47.43 27.56
CA THR A 3 57.27 46.53 26.77
C THR A 3 56.34 45.75 27.72
N LYS A 4 55.03 45.86 27.51
CA LYS A 4 54.01 45.07 28.21
C LYS A 4 53.82 43.75 27.46
N GLU A 5 54.26 42.64 28.05
CA GLU A 5 53.88 41.30 27.60
C GLU A 5 52.41 41.03 27.94
N LYS A 6 51.60 40.69 26.92
CA LYS A 6 50.22 40.23 27.09
C LYS A 6 50.24 38.75 27.44
N ASN A 7 49.84 38.44 28.67
CA ASN A 7 49.74 37.08 29.18
C ASN A 7 48.43 36.43 28.67
N ILE A 8 48.52 35.51 27.70
CA ILE A 8 47.36 34.76 27.18
C ILE A 8 47.09 33.57 28.12
N LYS A 9 46.03 33.66 28.92
CA LYS A 9 45.58 32.53 29.76
C LYS A 9 44.92 31.45 28.89
N HIS A 10 45.61 30.31 28.71
CA HIS A 10 44.98 29.09 28.21
C HIS A 10 44.05 28.53 29.30
N LYS A 11 42.74 28.46 29.00
CA LYS A 11 41.74 27.92 29.93
C LYS A 11 41.65 26.42 29.71
N ASP A 12 42.42 25.63 30.46
CA ASP A 12 42.34 24.17 30.42
C ASP A 12 40.95 23.70 30.86
N ARG A 13 40.08 23.38 29.89
CA ARG A 13 38.78 22.75 30.15
C ARG A 13 39.02 21.29 30.50
N LYS A 14 39.38 21.02 31.77
CA LYS A 14 39.48 19.66 32.31
C LYS A 14 38.17 18.89 32.06
N LEU A 15 38.25 17.82 31.27
CA LEU A 15 37.17 16.86 31.05
C LEU A 15 36.90 16.13 32.37
N THR A 16 35.79 16.47 33.03
CA THR A 16 35.38 15.79 34.26
C THR A 16 34.66 14.49 33.94
N ARG A 17 34.82 13.46 34.79
CA ARG A 17 34.17 12.14 34.64
C ARG A 17 32.66 12.25 34.39
N ARG A 18 31.99 13.19 35.07
CA ARG A 18 30.56 13.51 34.87
C ARG A 18 30.26 14.01 33.45
N LYS A 19 31.10 14.89 32.89
CA LYS A 19 30.96 15.38 31.51
C LYS A 19 31.24 14.28 30.49
N PHE A 20 32.20 13.40 30.76
CA PHE A 20 32.47 12.25 29.92
C PHE A 20 31.27 11.30 29.91
N MET A 21 30.79 10.87 31.08
CA MET A 21 29.61 10.00 31.17
C MET A 21 28.37 10.62 30.53
N SER A 22 28.12 11.91 30.78
CA SER A 22 26.98 12.61 30.17
C SER A 22 27.10 12.70 28.64
N ARG A 23 28.30 12.93 28.10
CA ARG A 23 28.53 12.96 26.65
C ARG A 23 28.49 11.57 26.01
N SER A 24 29.02 10.56 26.69
CA SER A 24 28.95 9.16 26.24
C SER A 24 27.51 8.63 26.25
N ALA A 25 26.73 8.96 27.28
CA ALA A 25 25.31 8.61 27.34
C ALA A 25 24.51 9.30 26.23
N ALA A 26 24.77 10.59 25.96
CA ALA A 26 24.14 11.30 24.85
C ALA A 26 24.53 10.73 23.47
N ALA A 27 25.79 10.34 23.28
CA ALA A 27 26.24 9.69 22.05
C ALA A 27 25.64 8.29 21.86
N ALA A 28 25.52 7.51 22.94
CA ALA A 28 24.87 6.20 22.90
C ALA A 28 23.37 6.31 22.59
N ALA A 29 22.68 7.31 23.16
CA ALA A 29 21.28 7.59 22.84
C ALA A 29 21.09 8.01 21.38
N ALA A 30 22.03 8.79 20.82
CA ALA A 30 21.99 9.15 19.39
C ALA A 30 22.10 7.93 18.47
N LEU A 31 22.85 6.88 18.86
CA LEU A 31 22.91 5.61 18.12
C LEU A 31 21.64 4.75 18.24
N THR A 32 20.74 5.04 19.18
CA THR A 32 19.44 4.36 19.26
C THR A 32 18.37 4.98 18.36
N ILE A 33 18.61 6.19 17.85
CA ILE A 33 17.72 6.88 16.91
C ILE A 33 18.28 6.68 15.50
N VAL A 34 18.20 5.45 15.01
CA VAL A 34 18.45 5.15 13.60
C VAL A 34 17.09 5.14 12.89
N PRO A 35 16.90 5.91 11.80
CA PRO A 35 15.67 5.84 11.02
C PRO A 35 15.40 4.39 10.61
N ARG A 36 14.16 3.93 10.80
CA ARG A 36 13.76 2.53 10.56
C ARG A 36 14.01 2.08 9.10
N SER A 37 14.03 3.03 8.18
CA SER A 37 14.40 2.85 6.77
C SER A 37 15.86 2.45 6.53
N VAL A 38 16.75 2.58 7.51
CA VAL A 38 18.17 2.21 7.40
C VAL A 38 18.43 0.77 7.87
N LEU A 39 17.54 0.19 8.69
CA LEU A 39 17.68 -1.15 9.27
C LEU A 39 16.61 -2.15 8.79
N GLY A 40 15.57 -1.67 8.09
CA GLY A 40 14.54 -2.52 7.51
C GLY A 40 14.96 -3.06 6.15
N ASP A 41 14.72 -4.35 5.92
CA ASP A 41 14.75 -4.94 4.58
C ASP A 41 13.53 -4.38 3.80
N PRO A 42 13.73 -3.66 2.68
CA PRO A 42 12.61 -3.15 1.88
C PRO A 42 11.70 -4.27 1.35
N THR A 43 12.19 -5.51 1.33
CA THR A 43 11.43 -6.67 0.86
C THR A 43 10.59 -7.33 1.97
N HIS A 44 10.84 -7.01 3.24
CA HIS A 44 10.11 -7.55 4.39
C HIS A 44 9.71 -6.43 5.37
N PRO A 45 8.67 -5.64 5.04
CA PRO A 45 8.19 -4.59 5.93
C PRO A 45 7.72 -5.17 7.27
N ALA A 46 7.89 -4.38 8.35
CA ALA A 46 7.39 -4.78 9.65
C ALA A 46 5.86 -4.95 9.59
N PRO A 47 5.24 -5.83 10.39
CA PRO A 47 3.78 -6.04 10.37
C PRO A 47 2.95 -4.75 10.55
N SER A 48 3.49 -3.74 11.24
CA SER A 48 2.86 -2.43 11.44
C SER A 48 2.85 -1.53 10.19
N GLU A 49 3.62 -1.87 9.16
CA GLU A 49 3.70 -1.12 7.89
C GLU A 49 2.88 -1.80 6.79
N LYS A 50 2.31 -2.98 7.08
CA LYS A 50 1.43 -3.71 6.17
C LYS A 50 0.02 -3.12 6.18
N LEU A 51 -0.62 -3.13 5.03
CA LEU A 51 -2.00 -2.72 4.88
C LEU A 51 -2.95 -3.82 5.35
N ASN A 52 -4.04 -3.41 5.99
CA ASN A 52 -5.18 -4.27 6.26
C ASN A 52 -6.11 -4.28 5.06
N ILE A 53 -6.09 -5.40 4.33
CA ILE A 53 -6.84 -5.60 3.10
C ILE A 53 -8.11 -6.40 3.37
N ALA A 54 -9.23 -5.93 2.82
CA ALA A 54 -10.47 -6.69 2.76
C ALA A 54 -10.83 -7.07 1.31
N GLY A 55 -11.50 -8.22 1.13
CA GLY A 55 -11.96 -8.68 -0.18
C GLY A 55 -13.48 -8.72 -0.30
N ILE A 56 -14.03 -8.29 -1.44
CA ILE A 56 -15.44 -8.40 -1.80
C ILE A 56 -15.56 -9.16 -3.13
N GLY A 57 -16.19 -10.33 -3.11
CA GLY A 57 -16.18 -11.26 -4.24
C GLY A 57 -14.82 -11.94 -4.33
N VAL A 58 -14.62 -13.00 -3.54
CA VAL A 58 -13.30 -13.61 -3.32
C VAL A 58 -13.21 -15.04 -3.84
N GLY A 59 -14.20 -15.46 -4.64
CA GLY A 59 -14.10 -16.64 -5.50
C GLY A 59 -13.45 -16.35 -6.86
N GLY A 60 -12.90 -17.38 -7.52
CA GLY A 60 -12.35 -17.25 -8.87
C GLY A 60 -11.25 -16.20 -8.98
N GLN A 61 -11.42 -15.21 -9.86
CA GLN A 61 -10.45 -14.12 -10.08
C GLN A 61 -10.16 -13.36 -8.79
N GLY A 62 -11.19 -13.01 -7.99
CA GLY A 62 -11.00 -12.30 -6.73
C GLY A 62 -10.16 -13.08 -5.72
N GLY A 63 -10.23 -14.42 -5.73
CA GLY A 63 -9.34 -15.25 -4.93
C GLY A 63 -7.88 -15.18 -5.39
N GLY A 64 -7.65 -15.01 -6.69
CA GLY A 64 -6.34 -14.73 -7.29
C GLY A 64 -5.81 -13.36 -6.90
N ASP A 65 -6.66 -12.32 -6.99
CA ASP A 65 -6.29 -10.95 -6.64
C ASP A 65 -5.95 -10.85 -5.14
N ILE A 66 -6.76 -11.43 -4.26
CA ILE A 66 -6.45 -11.50 -2.82
C ILE A 66 -5.13 -12.22 -2.57
N ASN A 67 -4.84 -13.29 -3.31
CA ASN A 67 -3.57 -14.00 -3.18
C ASN A 67 -2.36 -13.18 -3.65
N ALA A 68 -2.53 -12.24 -4.57
CA ALA A 68 -1.46 -11.32 -4.95
C ALA A 68 -1.09 -10.35 -3.82
N PHE A 69 -2.01 -10.09 -2.89
CA PHE A 69 -1.79 -9.30 -1.67
C PHE A 69 -1.47 -10.16 -0.43
N ARG A 70 -1.04 -11.41 -0.60
CA ARG A 70 -0.80 -12.35 0.52
C ARG A 70 0.27 -11.90 1.52
N ASP A 71 1.13 -10.97 1.12
CA ASP A 71 2.18 -10.42 1.97
C ASP A 71 1.67 -9.26 2.83
N GLU A 72 0.45 -8.76 2.57
CA GLU A 72 -0.29 -7.82 3.40
C GLU A 72 -1.19 -8.54 4.43
N ASN A 73 -1.87 -7.79 5.30
CA ASN A 73 -2.78 -8.35 6.28
C ASN A 73 -4.16 -8.56 5.66
N ILE A 74 -4.53 -9.80 5.29
CA ILE A 74 -5.88 -10.12 4.83
C ILE A 74 -6.83 -10.25 6.02
N VAL A 75 -7.56 -9.18 6.36
CA VAL A 75 -8.32 -9.09 7.62
C VAL A 75 -9.78 -9.54 7.50
N ALA A 76 -10.39 -9.36 6.32
CA ALA A 76 -11.79 -9.70 6.10
C ALA A 76 -12.06 -10.13 4.64
N LEU A 77 -12.91 -11.13 4.45
CA LEU A 77 -13.28 -11.67 3.16
C LEU A 77 -14.78 -11.83 3.05
N CYS A 78 -15.36 -11.28 1.99
CA CYS A 78 -16.79 -11.31 1.72
C CYS A 78 -17.11 -12.05 0.43
N ASP A 79 -17.97 -13.06 0.50
CA ASP A 79 -18.57 -13.68 -0.69
C ASP A 79 -19.96 -14.24 -0.36
N VAL A 80 -20.87 -14.14 -1.34
CA VAL A 80 -22.22 -14.72 -1.22
C VAL A 80 -22.21 -16.23 -1.49
N ASP A 81 -21.25 -16.73 -2.27
CA ASP A 81 -21.08 -18.13 -2.62
C ASP A 81 -19.88 -18.73 -1.87
N GLU A 82 -20.16 -19.33 -0.71
CA GLU A 82 -19.14 -19.97 0.12
C GLU A 82 -18.40 -21.11 -0.60
N ARG A 83 -19.05 -21.79 -1.56
CA ARG A 83 -18.42 -22.89 -2.27
C ARG A 83 -17.35 -22.36 -3.22
N ARG A 84 -17.63 -21.27 -3.95
CA ARG A 84 -16.65 -20.62 -4.83
C ARG A 84 -15.53 -19.94 -4.05
N ALA A 85 -15.85 -19.29 -2.94
CA ALA A 85 -14.86 -18.63 -2.07
C ALA A 85 -14.11 -19.59 -1.14
N GLY A 86 -14.56 -20.85 -1.02
CA GLY A 86 -14.04 -21.79 -0.03
C GLY A 86 -12.53 -22.04 -0.12
N GLY A 87 -11.96 -21.99 -1.34
CA GLY A 87 -10.50 -22.07 -1.53
C GLY A 87 -9.77 -20.90 -0.87
N THR A 88 -10.25 -19.68 -1.09
CA THR A 88 -9.70 -18.45 -0.51
C THR A 88 -9.88 -18.41 1.00
N PHE A 89 -11.05 -18.79 1.51
CA PHE A 89 -11.32 -18.89 2.95
C PHE A 89 -10.44 -19.91 3.68
N ARG A 90 -10.03 -21.00 3.02
CA ARG A 90 -9.08 -21.96 3.58
C ARG A 90 -7.64 -21.43 3.52
N ARG A 91 -7.31 -20.65 2.50
CA ARG A 91 -5.98 -20.05 2.35
C ARG A 91 -5.72 -18.94 3.37
N PHE A 92 -6.76 -18.19 3.72
CA PHE A 92 -6.71 -17.11 4.71
C PHE A 92 -7.69 -17.39 5.86
N PRO A 93 -7.38 -18.38 6.73
CA PRO A 93 -8.31 -18.83 7.77
C PRO A 93 -8.53 -17.79 8.88
N GLU A 94 -7.60 -16.86 9.07
CA GLU A 94 -7.66 -15.80 10.08
C GLU A 94 -8.54 -14.62 9.65
N ALA A 95 -8.80 -14.49 8.34
CA ALA A 95 -9.65 -13.43 7.81
C ALA A 95 -11.11 -13.66 8.22
N ARG A 96 -11.74 -12.63 8.78
CA ARG A 96 -13.16 -12.69 9.17
C ARG A 96 -14.04 -12.83 7.93
N ARG A 97 -15.02 -13.71 7.99
CA ARG A 97 -15.85 -14.08 6.83
C ARG A 97 -17.19 -13.38 6.85
N TYR A 98 -17.58 -12.85 5.71
CA TYR A 98 -18.83 -12.12 5.52
C TYR A 98 -19.59 -12.62 4.29
N LYS A 99 -20.92 -12.48 4.32
CA LYS A 99 -21.78 -12.64 3.13
C LYS A 99 -22.26 -11.32 2.56
N ASP A 100 -22.26 -10.27 3.38
CA ASP A 100 -22.70 -8.94 3.01
C ASP A 100 -21.55 -7.95 3.24
N PHE A 101 -21.08 -7.35 2.15
CA PHE A 101 -19.95 -6.43 2.21
C PHE A 101 -20.29 -5.13 2.94
N ARG A 102 -21.57 -4.73 2.99
CA ARG A 102 -21.98 -3.53 3.73
C ARG A 102 -21.77 -3.77 5.22
N ARG A 103 -22.21 -4.94 5.71
CA ARG A 103 -21.97 -5.36 7.09
C ARG A 103 -20.49 -5.51 7.41
N MET A 104 -19.71 -6.07 6.48
CA MET A 104 -18.25 -6.12 6.61
C MET A 104 -17.68 -4.71 6.79
N LEU A 105 -17.96 -3.80 5.86
CA LEU A 105 -17.45 -2.43 5.91
C LEU A 105 -17.93 -1.63 7.14
N ASP A 106 -19.11 -1.95 7.68
CA ASP A 106 -19.63 -1.31 8.88
C ASP A 106 -18.99 -1.86 10.16
N MET A 107 -18.69 -3.15 10.22
CA MET A 107 -18.09 -3.82 11.39
C MET A 107 -16.58 -3.65 11.44
N GLU A 108 -15.92 -3.67 10.29
CA GLU A 108 -14.47 -3.67 10.15
C GLU A 108 -13.93 -2.24 10.05
N LYS A 109 -13.47 -1.70 11.19
CA LYS A 109 -12.99 -0.31 11.24
C LYS A 109 -11.60 -0.14 10.67
N ASP A 110 -10.75 -1.14 10.87
CA ASP A 110 -9.31 -1.08 10.59
C ASP A 110 -8.94 -1.60 9.19
N ILE A 111 -9.86 -1.53 8.21
CA ILE A 111 -9.54 -1.78 6.80
C ILE A 111 -8.84 -0.55 6.22
N ASP A 112 -7.72 -0.73 5.54
CA ASP A 112 -7.05 0.34 4.79
C ASP A 112 -7.50 0.35 3.31
N ALA A 113 -7.59 -0.85 2.71
CA ALA A 113 -7.98 -1.01 1.31
C ALA A 113 -8.91 -2.19 1.07
N VAL A 114 -9.70 -2.10 0.00
CA VAL A 114 -10.67 -3.11 -0.41
C VAL A 114 -10.36 -3.56 -1.84
N VAL A 115 -10.29 -4.88 -2.03
CA VAL A 115 -10.25 -5.53 -3.34
C VAL A 115 -11.68 -5.92 -3.73
N VAL A 116 -12.19 -5.38 -4.83
CA VAL A 116 -13.54 -5.64 -5.36
C VAL A 116 -13.43 -6.45 -6.64
N ALA A 117 -13.90 -7.69 -6.59
CA ALA A 117 -13.88 -8.64 -7.72
C ALA A 117 -15.19 -9.45 -7.80
N THR A 118 -16.31 -8.77 -7.54
CA THR A 118 -17.66 -9.32 -7.70
C THR A 118 -18.03 -9.50 -9.19
N PRO A 119 -19.23 -9.98 -9.53
CA PRO A 119 -19.71 -9.83 -10.90
C PRO A 119 -19.79 -8.35 -11.32
N ASP A 120 -19.40 -8.06 -12.56
CA ASP A 120 -19.26 -6.74 -13.19
C ASP A 120 -20.35 -5.70 -12.81
N HIS A 121 -21.61 -6.12 -12.76
CA HIS A 121 -22.77 -5.29 -12.46
C HIS A 121 -22.85 -4.77 -11.01
N THR A 122 -21.98 -5.25 -10.12
CA THR A 122 -21.92 -4.83 -8.72
C THR A 122 -20.61 -4.15 -8.34
N HIS A 123 -19.61 -4.12 -9.24
CA HIS A 123 -18.32 -3.48 -8.98
C HIS A 123 -18.47 -2.03 -8.52
N ALA A 124 -19.22 -1.22 -9.28
CA ALA A 124 -19.39 0.19 -8.99
C ALA A 124 -20.07 0.44 -7.63
N VAL A 125 -21.05 -0.39 -7.27
CA VAL A 125 -21.75 -0.25 -5.98
C VAL A 125 -20.83 -0.59 -4.83
N ALA A 126 -20.12 -1.72 -4.89
CA ALA A 126 -19.20 -2.13 -3.83
C ALA A 126 -18.02 -1.15 -3.70
N ALA A 127 -17.44 -0.70 -4.81
CA ALA A 127 -16.37 0.30 -4.82
C ALA A 127 -16.82 1.64 -4.23
N MET A 128 -18.01 2.13 -4.61
CA MET A 128 -18.57 3.37 -4.07
C MET A 128 -18.79 3.28 -2.55
N GLU A 129 -19.30 2.16 -2.04
CA GLU A 129 -19.51 1.96 -0.61
C GLU A 129 -18.20 1.94 0.19
N ALA A 130 -17.13 1.39 -0.39
CA ALA A 130 -15.78 1.44 0.20
C ALA A 130 -15.19 2.86 0.17
N ILE A 131 -15.26 3.54 -0.98
CA ILE A 131 -14.77 4.92 -1.17
C ILE A 131 -15.44 5.88 -0.20
N LYS A 132 -16.77 5.82 -0.05
CA LYS A 132 -17.53 6.66 0.88
C LYS A 132 -17.13 6.46 2.34
N ARG A 133 -16.50 5.33 2.67
CA ARG A 133 -15.96 5.02 4.01
C ARG A 133 -14.46 5.33 4.11
N GLY A 134 -13.91 6.07 3.14
CA GLY A 134 -12.51 6.49 3.12
C GLY A 134 -11.53 5.34 2.87
N LYS A 135 -11.97 4.23 2.26
CA LYS A 135 -11.12 3.07 2.00
C LYS A 135 -10.51 3.16 0.62
N HIS A 136 -9.23 2.79 0.50
CA HIS A 136 -8.59 2.63 -0.81
C HIS A 136 -9.23 1.46 -1.57
N VAL A 137 -9.27 1.53 -2.90
CA VAL A 137 -9.98 0.52 -3.69
C VAL A 137 -9.16 0.01 -4.86
N TYR A 138 -8.92 -1.30 -4.88
CA TYR A 138 -8.62 -2.03 -6.11
C TYR A 138 -9.92 -2.64 -6.64
N VAL A 139 -10.25 -2.43 -7.91
CA VAL A 139 -11.49 -2.96 -8.52
C VAL A 139 -11.18 -3.66 -9.83
N GLU A 140 -11.66 -4.89 -9.99
CA GLU A 140 -11.44 -5.68 -11.21
C GLU A 140 -12.03 -5.03 -12.46
N LYS A 141 -11.44 -5.40 -13.61
CA LYS A 141 -11.98 -5.01 -14.91
C LYS A 141 -13.18 -5.89 -15.31
N PRO A 142 -14.17 -5.34 -16.04
CA PRO A 142 -14.39 -3.90 -16.24
C PRO A 142 -14.82 -3.23 -14.92
N MET A 143 -14.29 -2.03 -14.63
CA MET A 143 -14.57 -1.31 -13.37
C MET A 143 -16.05 -1.06 -13.11
N ALA A 144 -16.84 -0.78 -14.16
CA ALA A 144 -18.26 -0.50 -14.06
C ALA A 144 -18.97 -0.82 -15.40
N LYS A 145 -20.30 -0.81 -15.40
CA LYS A 145 -21.10 -1.06 -16.60
C LYS A 145 -21.24 0.15 -17.50
N THR A 146 -21.16 1.35 -16.93
CA THR A 146 -21.39 2.60 -17.67
C THR A 146 -20.29 3.62 -17.42
N VAL A 147 -20.03 4.47 -18.41
CA VAL A 147 -19.12 5.61 -18.26
C VAL A 147 -19.59 6.56 -17.15
N LYS A 148 -20.91 6.67 -16.93
CA LYS A 148 -21.47 7.49 -15.85
C LYS A 148 -21.04 6.97 -14.47
N GLU A 149 -21.12 5.67 -14.23
CA GLU A 149 -20.65 5.07 -12.97
C GLU A 149 -19.16 5.31 -12.75
N VAL A 150 -18.33 5.18 -13.79
CA VAL A 150 -16.89 5.47 -13.71
C VAL A 150 -16.64 6.92 -13.30
N ARG A 151 -17.36 7.89 -13.89
CA ARG A 151 -17.23 9.31 -13.53
C ARG A 151 -17.63 9.57 -12.08
N LEU A 152 -18.73 8.98 -11.62
CA LEU A 152 -19.18 9.10 -10.24
C LEU A 152 -18.16 8.52 -9.25
N LEU A 153 -17.58 7.36 -9.55
CA LEU A 153 -16.51 6.78 -8.74
C LEU A 153 -15.26 7.67 -8.70
N THR A 154 -14.91 8.28 -9.84
CA THR A 154 -13.76 9.18 -9.95
C THR A 154 -13.94 10.42 -9.06
N GLU A 155 -15.13 11.02 -9.10
CA GLU A 155 -15.47 12.17 -8.24
C GLU A 155 -15.45 11.78 -6.77
N ALA A 156 -16.12 10.69 -6.40
CA ALA A 156 -16.16 10.21 -5.02
C ALA A 156 -14.76 9.87 -4.48
N ALA A 157 -13.90 9.24 -5.29
CA ALA A 157 -12.53 8.91 -4.88
C ALA A 157 -11.71 10.18 -4.63
N ARG A 158 -11.88 11.20 -5.48
CA ARG A 158 -11.21 12.50 -5.33
C ARG A 158 -11.67 13.23 -4.08
N GLU A 159 -12.98 13.25 -3.83
CA GLU A 159 -13.58 13.89 -2.65
C GLU A 159 -13.16 13.20 -1.35
N ALA A 160 -13.12 11.86 -1.34
CA ALA A 160 -12.69 11.08 -0.18
C ALA A 160 -11.16 11.10 0.01
N GLY A 161 -10.39 11.55 -0.97
CA GLY A 161 -8.92 11.55 -0.93
C GLY A 161 -8.31 10.15 -0.95
N VAL A 162 -8.99 9.17 -1.53
CA VAL A 162 -8.55 7.77 -1.55
C VAL A 162 -7.86 7.41 -2.87
N VAL A 163 -6.79 6.62 -2.77
CA VAL A 163 -6.16 5.96 -3.92
C VAL A 163 -7.08 4.85 -4.45
N THR A 164 -7.23 4.80 -5.77
CA THR A 164 -7.94 3.72 -6.46
C THR A 164 -7.12 3.15 -7.62
N GLN A 165 -7.30 1.86 -7.90
CA GLN A 165 -6.66 1.16 -9.00
C GLN A 165 -7.63 0.20 -9.68
N MET A 166 -7.64 0.17 -11.01
CA MET A 166 -8.37 -0.86 -11.76
C MET A 166 -7.47 -2.07 -12.01
N GLY A 167 -8.04 -3.27 -11.91
CA GLY A 167 -7.37 -4.55 -12.13
C GLY A 167 -7.05 -4.85 -13.58
N ASN A 168 -6.23 -4.02 -14.21
CA ASN A 168 -5.75 -4.23 -15.57
C ASN A 168 -4.41 -4.98 -15.54
N GLN A 169 -4.41 -6.24 -15.08
CA GLN A 169 -3.15 -6.99 -14.88
C GLN A 169 -2.33 -7.10 -16.17
N GLY A 170 -2.99 -7.30 -17.32
CA GLY A 170 -2.32 -7.35 -18.62
C GLY A 170 -1.51 -6.09 -18.93
N ARG A 171 -1.98 -4.91 -18.52
CA ARG A 171 -1.27 -3.63 -18.72
C ARG A 171 -0.19 -3.38 -17.66
N ALA A 172 -0.33 -3.99 -16.48
CA ALA A 172 0.63 -3.88 -15.39
C ALA A 172 1.79 -4.90 -15.51
N ALA A 173 1.65 -5.89 -16.39
CA ALA A 173 2.61 -6.97 -16.58
C ALA A 173 3.95 -6.49 -17.18
N GLU A 174 5.02 -7.22 -16.87
CA GLU A 174 6.37 -6.93 -17.33
C GLU A 174 6.48 -6.87 -18.85
N THR A 175 5.78 -7.76 -19.56
CA THR A 175 5.74 -7.75 -21.03
C THR A 175 5.30 -6.40 -21.60
N MET A 176 4.34 -5.72 -20.96
CA MET A 176 3.90 -4.40 -21.41
C MET A 176 4.88 -3.28 -21.03
N ARG A 177 5.65 -3.46 -19.96
CA ARG A 177 6.74 -2.53 -19.58
C ARG A 177 7.87 -2.63 -20.59
N LEU A 178 8.34 -3.84 -20.91
CA LEU A 178 9.35 -4.07 -21.93
C LEU A 178 8.91 -3.60 -23.31
N LEU A 179 7.64 -3.83 -23.68
CA LEU A 179 7.10 -3.32 -24.94
C LEU A 179 7.18 -1.78 -24.99
N ARG A 180 6.86 -1.09 -23.89
CA ARG A 180 7.01 0.36 -23.81
C ARG A 180 8.46 0.79 -23.98
N GLU A 181 9.39 0.12 -23.32
CA GLU A 181 10.83 0.42 -23.46
C GLU A 181 11.32 0.26 -24.90
N PHE A 182 10.89 -0.80 -25.60
CA PHE A 182 11.22 -1.00 -27.01
C PHE A 182 10.66 0.09 -27.93
N LEU A 183 9.46 0.60 -27.62
CA LEU A 183 8.88 1.72 -28.35
C LEU A 183 9.64 3.03 -28.07
N GLU A 184 10.01 3.28 -26.82
CA GLU A 184 10.71 4.50 -26.40
C GLU A 184 12.15 4.55 -26.94
N ASP A 185 12.84 3.41 -27.01
CA ASP A 185 14.17 3.29 -27.62
C ASP A 185 14.13 3.20 -29.17
N SER A 186 12.93 3.26 -29.77
CA SER A 186 12.74 3.07 -31.22
C SER A 186 13.32 1.73 -31.75
N ALA A 187 13.41 0.71 -30.90
CA ALA A 187 14.06 -0.57 -31.20
C ALA A 187 13.37 -1.34 -32.34
N ILE A 188 12.09 -1.09 -32.58
CA ILE A 188 11.30 -1.69 -33.66
C ILE A 188 10.97 -0.70 -34.80
N GLY A 189 11.54 0.51 -34.75
CA GLY A 189 11.20 1.61 -35.66
C GLY A 189 9.80 2.19 -35.43
N GLU A 190 9.30 2.92 -36.42
CA GLU A 190 7.96 3.51 -36.39
C GLU A 190 6.88 2.42 -36.45
N VAL A 191 5.99 2.40 -35.46
CA VAL A 191 4.83 1.49 -35.44
C VAL A 191 3.85 1.88 -36.54
N ARG A 192 3.58 0.95 -37.45
CA ARG A 192 2.66 1.16 -38.58
C ARG A 192 1.31 0.47 -38.40
N GLU A 193 1.27 -0.62 -37.65
CA GLU A 193 0.10 -1.47 -37.50
C GLU A 193 0.11 -2.17 -36.15
N VAL A 194 -1.09 -2.36 -35.57
CA VAL A 194 -1.31 -3.11 -34.33
C VAL A 194 -2.54 -3.99 -34.53
N GLU A 195 -2.37 -5.29 -34.38
CA GLU A 195 -3.45 -6.28 -34.42
C GLU A 195 -3.82 -6.69 -32.99
N ALA A 196 -5.12 -6.76 -32.69
CA ALA A 196 -5.66 -7.01 -31.34
C ALA A 196 -6.76 -8.08 -31.36
#